data_AF-A0AAV6CQL7-F1
#
_entry.id   AF-A0AAV6CQL7-F1
#
_cell.length_a   1.000
_cell.length_b   1.000
_cell.length_c   1.000
_cell.angle_alpha   90.00
_cell.angle_beta   90.00
_cell.angle_gamma   90.00
#
_symmetry.space_group_name_H-M   'P 1'
#
loop_
_entity.id
_entity.type
_entity.pdbx_description
1 polymer ?
#
loop_
_entity_poly.entity_id
_entity_poly.type
_entity_poly.pdbx_seq_one_letter_code
_entity_poly.pdbx_strand_id
1 'polypeptide(L)'
;MDAIAFFLSRYNDLHGGLVDGLFSKLSEAQLRGRPHPGVNTVAWLLWHSARIEDVGVNRFLSDRPQALDEGWLGRLKVPRRDVGTGMSDAEVDELSLRIDLEALRGYWEAVTTRTLAVVETLEGTDLEALVPGERVRSVVLAEGVVAPGAEWLTEFWAGGRSRAWVLAQMGLLHPYGHYYEARVASGLWGVRSP
;
A
#
# COMPACT_ATOMS: atom_id res chain seq x y z
N MET A 1 19.03 -11.11 15.32
CA MET A 1 17.75 -10.59 14.78
C MET A 1 17.40 -11.50 13.63
N ASP A 2 16.28 -12.21 13.72
CA ASP A 2 15.77 -13.01 12.58
C ASP A 2 15.03 -12.11 11.57
N ALA A 3 14.57 -12.70 10.47
CA ALA A 3 13.91 -11.97 9.39
C ALA A 3 12.62 -11.26 9.83
N ILE A 4 11.85 -11.87 10.74
CA ILE A 4 10.60 -11.29 11.26
C ILE A 4 10.92 -10.11 12.18
N ALA A 5 11.88 -10.26 13.08
CA ALA A 5 12.34 -9.18 13.95
C ALA A 5 12.91 -8.00 13.15
N PHE A 6 13.65 -8.27 12.06
CA PHE A 6 14.12 -7.23 11.15
C PHE A 6 12.96 -6.53 10.43
N PHE A 7 12.02 -7.31 9.88
CA PHE A 7 10.82 -6.76 9.24
C PHE A 7 10.07 -5.82 10.19
N LEU A 8 9.73 -6.28 11.40
CA LEU A 8 8.98 -5.50 12.39
C LEU A 8 9.68 -4.19 12.77
N SER A 9 11.02 -4.21 12.92
CA SER A 9 11.78 -3.00 13.20
C SER A 9 11.64 -1.95 12.09
N ARG A 10 11.76 -2.37 10.82
CA ARG A 10 11.67 -1.44 9.68
C ARG A 10 10.23 -1.03 9.35
N TYR A 11 9.28 -1.92 9.63
CA TYR A 11 7.86 -1.76 9.38
C TYR A 11 7.27 -0.65 10.28
N ASN A 12 7.56 -0.72 11.58
CA ASN A 12 7.07 0.27 12.55
C ASN A 12 7.61 1.68 12.28
N ASP A 13 8.88 1.80 11.87
CA ASP A 13 9.46 3.10 11.49
C ASP A 13 8.67 3.75 10.35
N LEU A 14 8.35 2.97 9.32
CA LEU A 14 7.64 3.46 8.14
C LEU A 14 6.18 3.77 8.44
N HIS A 15 5.45 2.78 8.95
CA HIS A 15 3.99 2.81 9.06
C HIS A 15 3.49 3.70 10.18
N GLY A 16 4.32 3.98 11.18
CA GLY A 16 4.08 5.03 12.16
C GLY A 16 4.81 6.32 11.78
N GLY A 17 6.09 6.41 12.17
CA GLY A 17 6.81 7.68 12.25
C GLY A 17 6.98 8.42 10.93
N LEU A 18 7.31 7.71 9.84
CA LEU A 18 7.59 8.36 8.55
C LEU A 18 6.30 8.87 7.86
N VAL A 19 5.22 8.09 7.90
CA VAL A 19 3.92 8.48 7.31
C VAL A 19 3.22 9.55 8.12
N ASP A 20 3.23 9.47 9.45
CA ASP A 20 2.76 10.57 10.32
C ASP A 20 3.54 11.86 10.05
N GLY A 21 4.84 11.74 9.73
CA GLY A 21 5.68 12.84 9.29
C GLY A 21 5.19 13.53 8.01
N LEU A 22 4.58 12.82 7.07
CA LEU A 22 4.01 13.42 5.86
C LEU A 22 2.72 14.20 6.19
N PHE A 23 1.81 13.61 6.96
CA PHE A 23 0.56 14.26 7.36
C PHE A 23 0.78 15.50 8.21
N SER A 24 1.81 15.53 9.04
CA SER A 24 2.11 16.68 9.92
C SER A 24 2.85 17.82 9.24
N LYS A 25 3.60 17.55 8.17
CA LYS A 25 4.44 18.56 7.48
C LYS A 25 3.81 19.17 6.25
N LEU A 26 2.82 18.48 5.66
CA LEU A 26 2.16 18.92 4.45
C LEU A 26 0.77 19.47 4.78
N SER A 27 0.42 20.60 4.15
CA SER A 27 -0.96 21.06 4.12
C SER A 27 -1.83 20.10 3.32
N GLU A 28 -3.15 20.12 3.55
CA GLU A 28 -4.12 19.36 2.76
C GLU A 28 -3.97 19.64 1.25
N ALA A 29 -3.75 20.90 0.86
CA ALA A 29 -3.53 21.27 -0.54
C ALA A 29 -2.28 20.58 -1.13
N GLN A 30 -1.21 20.41 -0.35
CA GLN A 30 0.01 19.72 -0.79
C GLN A 30 -0.16 18.20 -0.79
N LEU A 31 -0.93 17.63 0.15
CA LEU A 31 -1.25 16.20 0.16
C LEU A 31 -2.05 15.79 -1.07
N ARG A 32 -3.03 16.61 -1.45
CA ARG A 32 -3.93 16.38 -2.59
C ARG A 32 -3.36 16.83 -3.93
N GLY A 33 -2.49 17.83 -3.90
CA GLY A 33 -1.99 18.51 -5.09
C GLY A 33 -0.81 17.80 -5.74
N ARG A 34 -0.70 17.98 -7.06
CA ARG A 34 0.43 17.54 -7.86
C ARG A 34 1.47 18.65 -8.00
N PRO A 35 2.70 18.48 -7.48
CA PRO A 35 3.72 19.53 -7.55
C PRO A 35 4.32 19.69 -8.96
N HIS A 36 4.27 18.64 -9.77
CA HIS A 36 4.84 18.63 -11.12
C HIS A 36 4.11 17.61 -11.99
N PRO A 37 3.90 17.87 -13.31
CA PRO A 37 3.35 16.88 -14.24
C PRO A 37 4.04 15.52 -14.15
N GLY A 38 3.28 14.42 -14.19
CA GLY A 38 3.81 13.06 -14.10
C GLY A 38 4.27 12.58 -12.72
N VAL A 39 4.17 13.42 -11.66
CA VAL A 39 4.45 13.00 -10.28
C VAL A 39 3.15 12.71 -9.54
N ASN A 40 2.98 11.51 -8.98
CA ASN A 40 1.79 11.18 -8.19
C ASN A 40 1.64 12.08 -6.95
N THR A 41 0.40 12.33 -6.55
CA THR A 41 0.10 13.08 -5.32
C THR A 41 0.46 12.24 -4.09
N VAL A 42 0.73 12.91 -2.97
CA VAL A 42 1.05 12.20 -1.71
C VAL A 42 -0.16 11.38 -1.22
N ALA A 43 -1.38 11.92 -1.35
CA ALA A 43 -2.60 11.20 -0.98
C ALA A 43 -2.77 9.90 -1.77
N TRP A 44 -2.52 9.93 -3.09
CA TRP A 44 -2.60 8.73 -3.92
C TRP A 44 -1.50 7.73 -3.56
N LEU A 45 -0.25 8.18 -3.34
CA LEU A 45 0.86 7.31 -2.97
C LEU A 45 0.61 6.52 -1.67
N LEU A 46 0.04 7.20 -0.67
CA LEU A 46 -0.35 6.56 0.60
C LEU A 46 -1.50 5.57 0.40
N TRP A 47 -2.55 5.97 -0.33
CA TRP A 47 -3.68 5.08 -0.62
C TRP A 47 -3.24 3.84 -1.41
N HIS A 48 -2.45 4.04 -2.47
CA HIS A 48 -1.92 2.99 -3.34
C HIS A 48 -1.08 1.98 -2.57
N SER A 49 -0.17 2.48 -1.73
CA SER A 49 0.70 1.64 -0.90
C SER A 49 -0.12 0.80 0.09
N ALA A 50 -1.09 1.41 0.78
CA ALA A 50 -1.98 0.69 1.69
C ALA A 50 -2.83 -0.35 0.94
N ARG A 51 -3.33 -0.05 -0.27
CA ARG A 51 -4.11 -0.99 -1.08
C ARG A 51 -3.29 -2.23 -1.48
N ILE A 52 -2.06 -2.03 -1.95
CA ILE A 52 -1.16 -3.13 -2.33
C ILE A 52 -0.78 -3.97 -1.13
N GLU A 53 -0.46 -3.33 0.00
CA GLU A 53 -0.14 -4.06 1.22
C GLU A 53 -1.33 -4.89 1.72
N ASP A 54 -2.52 -4.28 1.79
CA ASP A 54 -3.73 -4.94 2.28
C ASP A 54 -4.01 -6.23 1.49
N VAL A 55 -4.06 -6.15 0.16
CA VAL A 55 -4.29 -7.35 -0.66
C VAL A 55 -3.12 -8.34 -0.59
N GLY A 56 -1.88 -7.84 -0.61
CA GLY A 56 -0.68 -8.67 -0.61
C GLY A 56 -0.54 -9.50 0.65
N VAL A 57 -0.73 -8.87 1.80
CA VAL A 57 -0.58 -9.50 3.12
C VAL A 57 -1.83 -10.29 3.51
N ASN A 58 -3.02 -9.73 3.35
CA ASN A 58 -4.24 -10.42 3.76
C ASN A 58 -4.64 -11.52 2.77
N ARG A 59 -4.66 -11.25 1.46
CA ARG A 59 -5.16 -12.24 0.49
C ARG A 59 -4.09 -13.20 -0.01
N PHE A 60 -2.91 -12.72 -0.39
CA PHE A 60 -1.90 -13.61 -0.98
C PHE A 60 -1.19 -14.43 0.09
N LEU A 61 -0.70 -13.76 1.13
CA LEU A 61 0.15 -14.37 2.16
C LEU A 61 -0.66 -15.19 3.17
N SER A 62 -1.77 -14.65 3.70
CA SER A 62 -2.51 -15.26 4.82
C SER A 62 -3.91 -15.78 4.50
N ASP A 63 -4.45 -15.51 3.30
CA ASP A 63 -5.80 -15.86 2.87
C ASP A 63 -6.93 -15.44 3.84
N ARG A 64 -6.81 -14.23 4.39
CA ARG A 64 -7.80 -13.56 5.27
C ARG A 64 -8.56 -12.46 4.52
N PRO A 65 -9.76 -12.03 4.94
CA PRO A 65 -10.42 -10.85 4.36
C PRO A 65 -9.52 -9.60 4.40
N GLN A 66 -9.69 -8.70 3.42
CA GLN A 66 -8.95 -7.43 3.39
C GLN A 66 -9.44 -6.50 4.49
N ALA A 67 -8.56 -5.62 4.99
CA ALA A 67 -8.99 -4.49 5.82
C ALA A 67 -10.06 -3.68 5.08
N LEU A 68 -9.89 -3.48 3.77
CA LEU A 68 -10.81 -2.75 2.89
C LEU A 68 -12.28 -3.16 3.03
N ASP A 69 -12.53 -4.45 3.29
CA ASP A 69 -13.87 -5.03 3.37
C ASP A 69 -14.67 -4.53 4.59
N GLU A 70 -14.02 -3.85 5.53
CA GLU A 70 -14.64 -3.20 6.70
C GLU A 70 -15.29 -1.83 6.38
N GLY A 71 -15.82 -1.68 5.16
CA GLY A 71 -16.52 -0.47 4.72
C GLY A 71 -15.62 0.71 4.36
N TRP A 72 -14.32 0.50 4.15
CA TRP A 72 -13.38 1.59 3.90
C TRP A 72 -13.60 2.31 2.58
N LEU A 73 -14.11 1.65 1.53
CA LEU A 73 -14.44 2.33 0.25
C LEU A 73 -15.39 3.52 0.46
N GLY A 74 -16.40 3.34 1.31
CA GLY A 74 -17.35 4.41 1.66
C GLY A 74 -16.71 5.51 2.49
N ARG A 75 -15.91 5.14 3.50
CA ARG A 75 -15.21 6.10 4.38
C ARG A 75 -14.19 6.93 3.61
N LEU A 76 -13.42 6.29 2.74
CA LEU A 76 -12.43 6.91 1.86
C LEU A 76 -13.07 7.77 0.76
N LYS A 77 -14.35 7.54 0.42
CA LYS A 77 -15.03 8.16 -0.74
C LYS A 77 -14.37 7.80 -2.08
N VAL A 78 -13.75 6.63 -2.15
CA VAL A 78 -13.06 6.11 -3.34
C VAL A 78 -13.82 4.87 -3.83
N PRO A 79 -14.55 4.95 -4.96
CA PRO A 79 -15.34 3.83 -5.48
C PRO A 79 -14.47 2.86 -6.31
N ARG A 80 -13.21 2.65 -5.92
CA ARG A 80 -12.25 1.77 -6.60
C ARG A 80 -11.74 0.71 -5.64
N ARG A 81 -11.92 -0.55 -6.01
CA ARG A 81 -11.37 -1.70 -5.26
C ARG A 81 -9.97 -2.09 -5.72
N ASP A 82 -9.65 -1.80 -6.98
CA ASP A 82 -8.33 -2.03 -7.55
C ASP A 82 -7.25 -1.21 -6.82
N VAL A 83 -5.99 -1.55 -7.09
CA VAL A 83 -4.84 -0.89 -6.47
C VAL A 83 -4.45 0.41 -7.15
N GLY A 84 -5.12 0.84 -8.22
CA GLY A 84 -4.84 2.10 -8.93
C GLY A 84 -3.65 2.07 -9.89
N THR A 85 -2.94 0.94 -10.03
CA THR A 85 -1.89 0.81 -11.04
C THR A 85 -2.43 1.10 -12.44
N GLY A 86 -1.75 1.98 -13.18
CA GLY A 86 -2.15 2.39 -14.52
C GLY A 86 -3.10 3.59 -14.56
N MET A 87 -3.48 4.18 -13.42
CA MET A 87 -4.24 5.43 -13.40
C MET A 87 -3.47 6.56 -14.12
N SER A 88 -4.21 7.31 -14.93
CA SER A 88 -3.73 8.55 -15.56
C SER A 88 -3.58 9.68 -14.54
N ASP A 89 -2.84 10.74 -14.91
CA ASP A 89 -2.68 11.93 -14.06
C ASP A 89 -4.05 12.51 -13.63
N ALA A 90 -5.02 12.56 -14.55
CA ALA A 90 -6.36 13.05 -14.27
C ALA A 90 -7.13 12.18 -13.27
N GLU A 91 -7.03 10.85 -13.37
CA GLU A 91 -7.66 9.94 -12.42
C GLU A 91 -7.01 10.03 -11.03
N VAL A 92 -5.68 10.16 -10.97
CA VAL A 92 -4.94 10.35 -9.71
C VAL A 92 -5.37 11.65 -9.05
N ASP A 93 -5.47 12.73 -9.82
CA ASP A 93 -5.89 14.04 -9.31
C ASP A 93 -7.36 14.00 -8.84
N GLU A 94 -8.27 13.34 -9.58
CA GLU A 94 -9.67 13.17 -9.17
C GLU A 94 -9.78 12.38 -7.84
N LEU A 95 -9.09 11.25 -7.74
CA LEU A 95 -9.06 10.45 -6.51
C LEU A 95 -8.55 11.30 -5.33
N SER A 96 -7.46 12.04 -5.56
CA SER A 96 -6.81 12.85 -4.52
C SER A 96 -7.66 14.02 -4.07
N LEU A 97 -8.50 14.59 -4.94
CA LEU A 97 -9.46 15.62 -4.58
C LEU A 97 -10.63 15.07 -3.75
N ARG A 98 -11.05 13.83 -4.00
CA ARG A 98 -12.23 13.22 -3.38
C ARG A 98 -11.93 12.48 -2.09
N ILE A 99 -10.73 11.89 -1.97
CA ILE A 99 -10.40 11.01 -0.87
C ILE A 99 -10.50 11.73 0.48
N ASP A 100 -11.10 11.08 1.45
CA ASP A 100 -11.14 11.60 2.81
C ASP A 100 -9.79 11.33 3.51
N LEU A 101 -9.03 12.38 3.84
CA LEU A 101 -7.66 12.24 4.35
C LEU A 101 -7.61 11.64 5.76
N GLU A 102 -8.61 11.91 6.59
CA GLU A 102 -8.73 11.29 7.91
C GLU A 102 -9.05 9.80 7.76
N ALA A 103 -9.98 9.45 6.85
CA ALA A 103 -10.23 8.05 6.54
C ALA A 103 -9.03 7.35 5.90
N LEU A 104 -8.22 8.04 5.11
CA LEU A 104 -6.98 7.49 4.53
C LEU A 104 -5.99 7.12 5.63
N ARG A 105 -5.77 8.00 6.60
CA ARG A 105 -4.95 7.69 7.77
C ARG A 105 -5.51 6.50 8.55
N GLY A 106 -6.82 6.49 8.81
CA GLY A 106 -7.46 5.37 9.48
C GLY A 106 -7.32 4.05 8.72
N TYR A 107 -7.40 4.09 7.38
CA TYR A 107 -7.24 2.90 6.55
C TYR A 107 -5.80 2.38 6.61
N TRP A 108 -4.82 3.29 6.57
CA TRP A 108 -3.41 2.96 6.76
C TRP A 108 -3.16 2.26 8.11
N GLU A 109 -3.74 2.78 9.20
CA GLU A 109 -3.66 2.18 10.53
C GLU A 109 -4.36 0.80 10.60
N ALA A 110 -5.49 0.65 9.91
CA ALA A 110 -6.20 -0.64 9.83
C ALA A 110 -5.39 -1.70 9.08
N VAL A 111 -4.79 -1.34 7.94
CA VAL A 111 -3.86 -2.22 7.20
C VAL A 111 -2.66 -2.56 8.07
N THR A 112 -2.10 -1.57 8.78
CA THR A 112 -0.97 -1.77 9.71
C THR A 112 -1.30 -2.81 10.79
N THR A 113 -2.47 -2.67 11.41
CA THR A 113 -2.95 -3.59 12.45
C THR A 113 -3.13 -5.01 11.89
N ARG A 114 -3.73 -5.13 10.69
CA ARG A 114 -3.93 -6.42 10.03
C ARG A 114 -2.61 -7.08 9.66
N THR A 115 -1.65 -6.32 9.15
CA THR A 115 -0.33 -6.84 8.77
C THR A 115 0.43 -7.36 9.99
N LEU A 116 0.46 -6.62 11.11
CA LEU A 116 1.10 -7.08 12.34
C LEU A 116 0.49 -8.40 12.84
N ALA A 117 -0.85 -8.51 12.83
CA ALA A 117 -1.55 -9.75 13.20
C ALA A 117 -1.32 -10.92 12.22
N VAL A 118 -0.92 -10.66 10.98
CA VAL A 118 -0.49 -11.71 10.04
C VAL A 118 0.95 -12.13 10.35
N VAL A 119 1.85 -11.18 10.61
CA VAL A 119 3.26 -11.42 10.90
C VAL A 119 3.44 -12.32 12.12
N GLU A 120 2.66 -12.11 13.18
CA GLU A 120 2.64 -12.98 14.37
C GLU A 120 2.39 -14.46 14.01
N THR A 121 1.60 -14.73 12.97
CA THR A 121 1.30 -16.11 12.55
C THR A 121 2.34 -16.73 11.62
N LEU A 122 3.36 -15.95 11.21
CA LEU A 122 4.46 -16.43 10.39
C LEU A 122 5.66 -16.91 11.22
N GLU A 123 5.67 -16.61 12.52
CA GLU A 123 6.72 -17.08 13.43
C GLU A 123 6.83 -18.61 13.42
N GLY A 124 8.05 -19.12 13.24
CA GLY A 124 8.31 -20.56 13.16
C GLY A 124 7.81 -21.25 11.88
N THR A 125 7.22 -20.50 10.93
CA THR A 125 6.81 -21.04 9.63
C THR A 125 7.96 -21.00 8.61
N ASP A 126 7.86 -21.82 7.57
CA ASP A 126 8.77 -21.74 6.42
C ASP A 126 8.45 -20.49 5.60
N LEU A 127 9.33 -19.49 5.66
CA LEU A 127 9.22 -18.26 4.89
C LEU A 127 9.70 -18.41 3.43
N GLU A 128 10.45 -19.46 3.12
CA GLU A 128 10.88 -19.76 1.74
C GLU A 128 9.80 -20.50 0.95
N ALA A 129 8.81 -21.08 1.64
CA ALA A 129 7.65 -21.67 1.00
C ALA A 129 6.98 -20.69 0.01
N LEU A 130 6.67 -21.19 -1.17
CA LEU A 130 6.08 -20.39 -2.23
C LEU A 130 4.60 -20.09 -1.94
N VAL A 131 4.20 -18.85 -2.19
CA VAL A 131 2.79 -18.48 -2.27
C VAL A 131 2.22 -19.06 -3.58
N PRO A 132 1.12 -19.84 -3.54
CA PRO A 132 0.56 -20.42 -4.75
C PRO A 132 0.12 -19.34 -5.75
N GLY A 133 0.69 -19.35 -6.95
CA GLY A 133 0.34 -18.38 -7.99
C GLY A 133 -1.13 -18.47 -8.45
N GLU A 134 -1.74 -19.65 -8.36
CA GLU A 134 -3.18 -19.83 -8.60
C GLU A 134 -4.02 -19.01 -7.60
N ARG A 135 -3.66 -19.00 -6.31
CA ARG A 135 -4.34 -18.19 -5.29
C ARG A 135 -4.28 -16.72 -5.68
N VAL A 136 -3.09 -16.23 -6.05
CA VAL A 136 -2.92 -14.82 -6.47
C VAL A 136 -3.83 -14.49 -7.65
N ARG A 137 -3.84 -15.32 -8.71
CA ARG A 137 -4.70 -15.12 -9.87
C ARG A 137 -6.19 -15.15 -9.51
N SER A 138 -6.61 -16.11 -8.70
CA SER A 138 -8.00 -16.26 -8.25
C SER A 138 -8.46 -15.05 -7.46
N VAL A 139 -7.66 -14.58 -6.49
CA VAL A 139 -7.95 -13.38 -5.71
C VAL A 139 -8.06 -12.16 -6.61
N VAL A 140 -7.08 -11.94 -7.50
CA VAL A 140 -7.06 -10.77 -8.37
C VAL A 140 -8.31 -10.71 -9.25
N LEU A 141 -8.71 -11.85 -9.84
CA LEU A 141 -9.90 -11.96 -10.67
C LEU A 141 -11.19 -11.77 -9.85
N ALA A 142 -11.33 -12.50 -8.74
CA ALA A 142 -12.55 -12.50 -7.94
C ALA A 142 -12.82 -11.17 -7.25
N GLU A 143 -11.76 -10.45 -6.88
CA GLU A 143 -11.85 -9.23 -6.07
C GLU A 143 -11.53 -7.96 -6.86
N GLY A 144 -11.30 -8.04 -8.17
CA GLY A 144 -11.05 -6.87 -9.02
C GLY A 144 -9.85 -6.04 -8.56
N VAL A 145 -8.77 -6.70 -8.14
CA VAL A 145 -7.59 -6.06 -7.52
C VAL A 145 -6.77 -5.27 -8.54
N VAL A 146 -6.76 -5.74 -9.79
CA VAL A 146 -5.99 -5.17 -10.89
C VAL A 146 -6.95 -4.58 -11.91
N ALA A 147 -6.73 -3.31 -12.26
CA ALA A 147 -7.54 -2.62 -13.26
C ALA A 147 -7.22 -3.11 -14.69
N PRO A 148 -8.15 -2.96 -15.65
CA PRO A 148 -7.87 -3.24 -17.06
C PRO A 148 -6.64 -2.47 -17.57
N GLY A 149 -5.77 -3.13 -18.33
CA GLY A 149 -4.52 -2.57 -18.84
C GLY A 149 -3.31 -2.74 -17.90
N ALA A 150 -3.52 -3.24 -16.68
CA ALA A 150 -2.46 -3.56 -15.72
C ALA A 150 -2.29 -5.07 -15.47
N GLU A 151 -2.80 -5.93 -16.35
CA GLU A 151 -2.86 -7.40 -16.16
C GLU A 151 -1.49 -8.05 -15.93
N TRP A 152 -0.41 -7.42 -16.41
CA TRP A 152 0.97 -7.84 -16.14
C TRP A 152 1.28 -7.93 -14.64
N LEU A 153 0.60 -7.13 -13.81
CA LEU A 153 0.80 -7.09 -12.36
C LEU A 153 0.38 -8.39 -11.68
N THR A 154 -0.70 -9.01 -12.18
CA THR A 154 -1.17 -10.32 -11.71
C THR A 154 -0.09 -11.38 -11.86
N GLU A 155 0.50 -11.45 -13.05
CA GLU A 155 1.53 -12.45 -13.36
C GLU A 155 2.85 -12.15 -12.64
N PHE A 156 3.18 -10.87 -12.45
CA PHE A 156 4.32 -10.46 -11.64
C PHE A 156 4.23 -10.94 -10.19
N TRP A 157 3.04 -10.85 -9.57
CA TRP A 157 2.80 -11.35 -8.21
C TRP A 157 2.67 -12.87 -8.15
N ALA A 158 2.07 -13.51 -9.16
CA ALA A 158 1.87 -14.96 -9.21
C ALA A 158 3.16 -15.74 -9.58
N GLY A 159 4.22 -15.04 -9.99
CA GLY A 159 5.49 -15.61 -10.48
C GLY A 159 6.41 -16.20 -9.41
N GLY A 160 5.94 -17.21 -8.68
CA GLY A 160 6.78 -18.04 -7.80
C GLY A 160 7.42 -17.29 -6.63
N ARG A 161 6.64 -16.42 -5.97
CA ARG A 161 7.12 -15.61 -4.84
C ARG A 161 7.09 -16.40 -3.54
N SER A 162 8.16 -16.35 -2.75
CA SER A 162 8.16 -16.90 -1.40
C SER A 162 7.32 -16.06 -0.44
N ARG A 163 6.93 -16.62 0.70
CA ARG A 163 6.27 -15.87 1.77
C ARG A 163 7.13 -14.70 2.27
N ALA A 164 8.44 -14.90 2.39
CA ALA A 164 9.41 -13.85 2.72
C ALA A 164 9.35 -12.71 1.71
N TRP A 165 9.34 -13.04 0.42
CA TRP A 165 9.26 -12.04 -0.65
C TRP A 165 7.95 -11.26 -0.60
N VAL A 166 6.81 -11.94 -0.44
CA VAL A 166 5.51 -11.26 -0.39
C VAL A 166 5.44 -10.34 0.83
N LEU A 167 5.85 -10.81 2.01
CA LEU A 167 5.89 -9.98 3.21
C LEU A 167 6.78 -8.75 3.03
N ALA A 168 8.04 -8.95 2.61
CA ALA A 168 8.99 -7.88 2.44
C ALA A 168 8.59 -6.91 1.32
N GLN A 169 8.12 -7.41 0.17
CA GLN A 169 7.74 -6.54 -0.94
C GLN A 169 6.50 -5.71 -0.59
N MET A 170 5.44 -6.36 -0.10
CA MET A 170 4.13 -5.73 0.07
C MET A 170 4.09 -4.82 1.31
N GLY A 171 4.68 -5.27 2.41
CA GLY A 171 4.66 -4.52 3.68
C GLY A 171 5.87 -3.61 3.90
N LEU A 172 6.91 -3.69 3.07
CA LEU A 172 8.14 -2.93 3.31
C LEU A 172 8.67 -2.21 2.08
N LEU A 173 9.18 -2.95 1.10
CA LEU A 173 9.96 -2.36 0.00
C LEU A 173 9.10 -1.46 -0.89
N HIS A 174 7.88 -1.88 -1.22
CA HIS A 174 6.96 -1.08 -2.02
C HIS A 174 6.48 0.18 -1.28
N PRO A 175 5.96 0.08 -0.04
CA PRO A 175 5.66 1.27 0.78
C PRO A 175 6.86 2.22 0.97
N TYR A 176 8.08 1.72 1.20
CA TYR A 176 9.27 2.57 1.29
C TYR A 176 9.57 3.30 -0.02
N GLY A 177 9.43 2.62 -1.17
CA GLY A 177 9.59 3.22 -2.49
C GLY A 177 8.67 4.44 -2.66
N HIS A 178 7.38 4.27 -2.40
CA HIS A 178 6.40 5.35 -2.52
C HIS A 178 6.52 6.41 -1.42
N TYR A 179 7.02 6.07 -0.24
CA TYR A 179 7.38 7.07 0.76
C TYR A 179 8.48 8.02 0.23
N TYR A 180 9.53 7.48 -0.42
CA TYR A 180 10.56 8.34 -1.02
C TYR A 180 10.04 9.16 -2.19
N GLU A 181 9.12 8.63 -3.00
CA GLU A 181 8.39 9.43 -4.01
C GLU A 181 7.60 10.57 -3.36
N ALA A 182 6.89 10.31 -2.26
CA ALA A 182 6.16 11.32 -1.51
C ALA A 182 7.10 12.39 -0.93
N ARG A 183 8.33 12.01 -0.53
CA ARG A 183 9.36 12.98 -0.12
C ARG A 183 9.85 13.84 -1.28
N VAL A 184 10.01 13.27 -2.47
CA VAL A 184 10.36 14.05 -3.67
C VAL A 184 9.24 15.04 -3.98
N ALA A 185 7.98 14.60 -3.95
CA ALA A 185 6.82 15.49 -4.11
C ALA A 185 6.79 16.61 -3.07
N SER A 186 7.08 16.28 -1.80
CA SER A 186 7.20 17.26 -0.70
C SER A 186 8.32 18.27 -0.97
N GLY A 187 9.48 17.81 -1.46
CA GLY A 187 10.61 18.65 -1.82
C GLY A 187 10.30 19.64 -2.95
N LEU A 188 9.52 19.22 -3.95
CA LEU A 188 9.04 20.08 -5.03
C LEU A 188 8.05 21.15 -4.52
N TRP A 189 7.35 20.89 -3.42
CA TRP A 189 6.57 21.90 -2.70
C TRP A 189 7.41 22.83 -1.81
N GLY A 190 8.74 22.68 -1.82
CA GLY A 190 9.67 23.46 -1.00
C GLY A 190 9.85 22.95 0.43
N VAL A 191 9.23 21.81 0.80
CA VAL A 191 9.40 21.20 2.12
C VAL A 191 10.75 20.51 2.19
N ARG A 192 11.60 20.94 3.12
CA ARG A 192 12.94 20.37 3.29
C ARG A 192 12.93 19.21 4.26
N SER A 193 13.84 18.26 4.03
CA SER A 193 14.24 17.30 5.04
C SER A 193 14.74 18.06 6.29
N PRO A 194 14.40 17.60 7.51
CA PRO A 194 15.04 18.10 8.72
C PRO A 194 16.56 17.87 8.67
#